data_AF-T0L7C0-F1
#
_entry.id   AF-T0L7C0-F1
#
_cell.length_a   1.000
_cell.length_b   1.000
_cell.length_c   1.000
_cell.angle_alpha   90.00
_cell.angle_beta   90.00
_cell.angle_gamma   90.00
#
_symmetry.space_group_name_H-M   'P 1'
#
loop_
_entity.id
_entity.type
_entity.pdbx_description
1 polymer ?
#
loop_
_entity_poly.entity_id
_entity_poly.type
_entity_poly.pdbx_seq_one_letter_code
_entity_poly.pdbx_strand_id
1 'polypeptide(L)'
;MAHPTAAHQGGSGDGSSGLAGFKLIASHKFRVEFRGKPAHAAGEPWKGLNALDAAVAAYSNVALLRQQIQSDERIHGVIEVGGTVPNVITDYTRMNWNVRSPTIARADALLKRTKACLEAGAAATGCEINYIVAPTYANLRANDTLCKTYVEDMAAIGETIKLHQAEPFNASTDMGNVSHLVPSFHGAFVIPTSPDVAGHNPKFAAAAATDEAHAAAIKCAKGMAMLAIRVLTDDAIAQGAKADFDVPDEK
;
A
#
# COMPACT_ATOMS: atom_id res chain seq x y z
N MET A 1 -8.37 9.86 -10.52
CA MET A 1 -8.94 9.30 -9.26
C MET A 1 -8.57 10.23 -8.11
N ALA A 2 -9.33 10.26 -7.02
CA ALA A 2 -8.90 10.93 -5.79
C ALA A 2 -9.42 10.23 -4.53
N HIS A 3 -8.65 10.30 -3.44
CA HIS A 3 -9.05 9.76 -2.14
C HIS A 3 -9.50 10.85 -1.16
N PRO A 4 -10.56 10.61 -0.36
CA PRO A 4 -10.81 11.44 0.82
C PRO A 4 -9.72 11.21 1.86
N THR A 5 -9.31 12.28 2.53
CA THR A 5 -8.31 12.26 3.59
C THR A 5 -8.78 13.07 4.78
N ALA A 6 -8.32 12.69 5.98
CA ALA A 6 -8.49 13.53 7.16
C ALA A 6 -7.59 14.75 7.02
N ALA A 7 -7.97 15.89 7.60
CA ALA A 7 -7.19 17.14 7.57
C ALA A 7 -5.69 16.93 7.87
N HIS A 8 -5.38 16.25 8.98
CA HIS A 8 -4.00 15.98 9.39
C HIS A 8 -3.25 14.99 8.48
N GLN A 9 -3.96 14.19 7.68
CA GLN A 9 -3.39 13.28 6.66
C GLN A 9 -3.34 13.93 5.27
N GLY A 10 -4.22 14.88 4.95
CA GLY A 10 -4.29 15.51 3.63
C GLY A 10 -3.34 16.69 3.44
N GLY A 11 -2.49 16.97 4.45
CA GLY A 11 -1.56 18.10 4.41
C GLY A 11 -2.18 19.44 4.79
N SER A 12 -3.40 19.48 5.35
CA SER A 12 -4.12 20.73 5.65
C SER A 12 -3.61 21.48 6.90
N GLY A 13 -2.42 21.17 7.40
CA GLY A 13 -1.75 22.03 8.39
C GLY A 13 -1.47 23.44 7.86
N ASP A 14 -1.54 23.62 6.53
CA ASP A 14 -1.37 24.88 5.81
C ASP A 14 -2.68 25.47 5.24
N GLY A 15 -3.84 24.86 5.54
CA GLY A 15 -5.15 25.32 5.03
C GLY A 15 -5.54 24.82 3.64
N SER A 16 -4.76 23.94 3.01
CA SER A 16 -5.12 23.31 1.73
C SER A 16 -6.32 22.38 1.85
N SER A 17 -7.21 22.37 0.85
CA SER A 17 -8.39 21.50 0.77
C SER A 17 -8.13 20.18 0.03
N GLY A 18 -6.92 19.97 -0.48
CA GLY A 18 -6.51 18.72 -1.12
C GLY A 18 -5.06 18.71 -1.60
N LEU A 19 -4.70 17.64 -2.30
CA LEU A 19 -3.37 17.36 -2.85
C LEU A 19 -3.50 16.87 -4.30
N ALA A 20 -2.67 17.37 -5.21
CA ALA A 20 -2.69 16.97 -6.63
C ALA A 20 -1.72 15.81 -6.93
N GLY A 21 -0.45 15.96 -6.57
CA GLY A 21 0.62 15.00 -6.82
C GLY A 21 0.86 14.06 -5.65
N PHE A 22 -0.12 13.18 -5.39
CA PHE A 22 -0.03 12.22 -4.30
C PHE A 22 1.09 11.21 -4.57
N LYS A 23 2.03 11.04 -3.61
CA LYS A 23 3.08 10.02 -3.68
C LYS A 23 2.75 8.88 -2.70
N LEU A 24 2.57 7.68 -3.24
CA LEU A 24 2.20 6.48 -2.47
C LEU A 24 3.18 5.35 -2.77
N ILE A 25 3.42 4.49 -1.79
CA ILE A 25 4.47 3.47 -1.84
C ILE A 25 3.96 2.15 -2.40
N ALA A 26 4.89 1.32 -2.90
CA ALA A 26 4.58 -0.01 -3.39
C ALA A 26 4.26 -0.98 -2.24
N SER A 27 3.42 -1.99 -2.52
CA SER A 27 3.02 -3.01 -1.54
C SER A 27 2.76 -4.36 -2.21
N HIS A 28 3.54 -5.37 -1.82
CA HIS A 28 3.19 -6.77 -2.05
C HIS A 28 2.36 -7.29 -0.90
N LYS A 29 1.35 -8.10 -1.21
CA LYS A 29 0.48 -8.78 -0.25
C LYS A 29 0.42 -10.24 -0.62
N PHE A 30 0.64 -11.12 0.34
CA PHE A 30 0.59 -12.56 0.10
C PHE A 30 0.34 -13.31 1.39
N ARG A 31 -0.23 -14.50 1.27
CA ARG A 31 -0.24 -15.49 2.35
C ARG A 31 0.80 -16.55 2.08
N VAL A 32 1.31 -17.13 3.16
CA VAL A 32 2.18 -18.31 3.13
C VAL A 32 1.54 -19.40 3.94
N GLU A 33 1.51 -20.60 3.39
CA GLU A 33 1.05 -21.80 4.06
C GLU A 33 2.23 -22.74 4.26
N PHE A 34 2.40 -23.27 5.46
CA PHE A 34 3.31 -24.38 5.73
C PHE A 34 2.48 -25.65 5.91
N ARG A 35 2.89 -26.73 5.23
CA ARG A 35 2.31 -28.06 5.39
C ARG A 35 3.35 -29.01 5.96
N GLY A 36 3.03 -29.60 7.09
CA GLY A 36 3.84 -30.56 7.81
C GLY A 36 3.13 -31.90 7.91
N LYS A 37 3.30 -32.59 9.04
CA LYS A 37 2.75 -33.91 9.28
C LYS A 37 2.41 -34.08 10.75
N PRO A 38 1.17 -34.47 11.10
CA PRO A 38 0.78 -34.60 12.50
C PRO A 38 1.42 -35.83 13.14
N ALA A 39 1.64 -35.74 14.45
CA ALA A 39 2.10 -36.83 15.30
C ALA A 39 1.71 -36.55 16.76
N HIS A 40 1.70 -37.57 17.62
CA HIS A 40 1.51 -37.37 19.05
C HIS A 40 2.73 -36.66 19.63
N ALA A 41 2.56 -35.41 20.10
CA ALA A 41 3.67 -34.52 20.42
C ALA A 41 4.60 -35.06 21.53
N ALA A 42 4.05 -35.80 22.50
CA ALA A 42 4.84 -36.40 23.57
C ALA A 42 5.28 -37.85 23.28
N GLY A 43 4.59 -38.53 22.37
CA GLY A 43 4.67 -39.99 22.24
C GLY A 43 5.62 -40.39 21.15
N GLU A 44 5.46 -39.79 19.97
CA GLU A 44 6.23 -40.11 18.78
C GLU A 44 6.51 -38.84 17.94
N PRO A 45 7.03 -37.74 18.52
CA PRO A 45 7.21 -36.48 17.78
C PRO A 45 8.09 -36.61 16.54
N TRP A 46 9.06 -37.52 16.54
CA TRP A 46 9.95 -37.80 15.40
C TRP A 46 9.24 -38.34 14.14
N LYS A 47 7.96 -38.72 14.23
CA LYS A 47 7.15 -39.12 13.08
C LYS A 47 6.46 -37.94 12.37
N GLY A 48 6.48 -36.75 12.97
CA GLY A 48 5.82 -35.54 12.49
C GLY A 48 6.77 -34.51 11.88
N LEU A 49 6.18 -33.48 11.26
CA LEU A 49 6.85 -32.28 10.75
C LEU A 49 6.03 -31.08 11.23
N ASN A 50 6.62 -30.20 12.02
CA ASN A 50 5.87 -29.18 12.74
C ASN A 50 5.74 -27.88 11.94
N ALA A 51 4.57 -27.65 11.34
CA ALA A 51 4.27 -26.45 10.58
C ALA A 51 4.21 -25.18 11.46
N LEU A 52 3.97 -25.31 12.78
CA LEU A 52 4.04 -24.18 13.70
C LEU A 52 5.49 -23.73 13.91
N ASP A 53 6.42 -24.68 14.05
CA ASP A 53 7.85 -24.35 14.14
C ASP A 53 8.34 -23.69 12.85
N ALA A 54 7.84 -24.12 11.69
CA ALA A 54 8.15 -23.50 10.40
C ALA A 54 7.73 -22.02 10.39
N ALA A 55 6.51 -21.72 10.85
CA ALA A 55 5.98 -20.37 10.93
C ALA A 55 6.73 -19.49 11.96
N VAL A 56 7.07 -20.05 13.13
CA VAL A 56 7.84 -19.33 14.17
C VAL A 56 9.26 -19.04 13.70
N ALA A 57 9.93 -20.01 13.08
CA ALA A 57 11.25 -19.81 12.48
C ALA A 57 11.19 -18.76 11.37
N ALA A 58 10.22 -18.84 10.46
CA ALA A 58 10.00 -17.86 9.41
C ALA A 58 9.78 -16.44 9.96
N TYR A 59 8.94 -16.28 10.99
CA TYR A 59 8.71 -14.99 11.63
C TYR A 59 9.99 -14.44 12.28
N SER A 60 10.75 -15.30 12.95
CA SER A 60 12.01 -14.93 13.60
C SER A 60 13.07 -14.52 12.58
N ASN A 61 13.20 -15.25 11.47
CA ASN A 61 14.09 -14.91 10.37
C ASN A 61 13.76 -13.53 9.78
N VAL A 62 12.47 -13.22 9.57
CA VAL A 62 12.03 -11.89 9.12
C VAL A 62 12.31 -10.83 10.19
N ALA A 63 12.18 -11.13 11.47
CA ALA A 63 12.52 -10.19 12.54
C ALA A 63 14.01 -9.82 12.52
N LEU A 64 14.90 -10.79 12.27
CA LEU A 64 16.34 -10.53 12.10
C LEU A 64 16.64 -9.73 10.83
N LEU A 65 15.95 -10.03 9.72
CA LEU A 65 16.09 -9.29 8.46
C LEU A 65 15.85 -7.78 8.63
N ARG A 66 14.95 -7.37 9.53
CA ARG A 66 14.59 -5.95 9.76
C ARG A 66 15.76 -5.07 10.19
N GLN A 67 16.84 -5.61 10.75
CA GLN A 67 18.03 -4.81 11.02
C GLN A 67 18.68 -4.29 9.72
N GLN A 68 18.50 -5.02 8.61
CA GLN A 68 19.19 -4.82 7.33
C GLN A 68 18.26 -4.36 6.20
N ILE A 69 17.11 -3.77 6.54
CA ILE A 69 16.21 -3.12 5.56
C ILE A 69 16.42 -1.60 5.60
N GLN A 70 15.97 -0.90 4.57
CA GLN A 70 16.03 0.57 4.56
C GLN A 70 15.06 1.19 5.58
N SER A 71 15.33 2.42 6.04
CA SER A 71 14.52 3.11 7.06
C SER A 71 13.09 3.42 6.62
N ASP A 72 12.83 3.41 5.32
CA ASP A 72 11.55 3.64 4.63
C ASP A 72 10.89 2.34 4.13
N GLU A 73 11.47 1.18 4.43
CA GLU A 73 10.93 -0.15 4.09
C GLU A 73 10.16 -0.77 5.26
N ARG A 74 9.12 -1.55 4.96
CA ARG A 74 8.32 -2.23 6.00
C ARG A 74 7.97 -3.65 5.63
N ILE A 75 8.08 -4.56 6.61
CA ILE A 75 7.58 -5.94 6.53
C ILE A 75 6.68 -6.22 7.74
N HIS A 76 5.43 -6.57 7.46
CA HIS A 76 4.39 -6.83 8.45
C HIS A 76 3.84 -8.24 8.23
N GLY A 77 3.60 -8.99 9.30
CA GLY A 77 3.09 -10.35 9.21
C GLY A 77 2.26 -10.74 10.42
N VAL A 78 1.30 -11.64 10.21
CA VAL A 78 0.51 -12.28 11.27
C VAL A 78 0.40 -13.78 11.01
N ILE A 79 0.25 -14.58 12.06
CA ILE A 79 -0.13 -15.99 11.97
C ILE A 79 -1.66 -16.06 12.07
N GLU A 80 -2.33 -16.39 10.96
CA GLU A 80 -3.79 -16.53 10.91
C GLU A 80 -4.24 -17.90 11.46
N VAL A 81 -3.43 -18.94 11.24
CA VAL A 81 -3.69 -20.31 11.69
C VAL A 81 -2.37 -20.91 12.22
N GLY A 82 -2.39 -21.46 13.44
CA GLY A 82 -1.19 -21.86 14.18
C GLY A 82 -1.35 -23.11 15.06
N GLY A 83 -2.22 -24.05 14.68
CA GLY A 83 -2.56 -25.23 15.49
C GLY A 83 -3.75 -25.01 16.42
N THR A 84 -4.30 -26.12 16.95
CA THR A 84 -5.53 -26.11 17.76
C THR A 84 -5.39 -26.78 19.13
N VAL A 85 -4.46 -27.72 19.29
CA VAL A 85 -4.21 -28.44 20.54
C VAL A 85 -2.70 -28.68 20.74
N PRO A 86 -2.19 -28.61 21.98
CA PRO A 86 -0.74 -28.66 22.24
C PRO A 86 -0.13 -30.07 22.18
N ASN A 87 -0.93 -31.13 22.29
CA ASN A 87 -0.45 -32.52 22.28
C ASN A 87 -0.41 -33.16 20.88
N VAL A 88 -0.70 -32.38 19.83
CA VAL A 88 -0.61 -32.81 18.43
C VAL A 88 0.37 -31.89 17.71
N ILE A 89 1.36 -32.48 17.02
CA ILE A 89 2.25 -31.71 16.14
C ILE A 89 1.40 -31.01 15.07
N THR A 90 1.55 -29.69 14.96
CA THR A 90 0.76 -28.89 14.03
C THR A 90 1.16 -29.22 12.60
N ASP A 91 0.20 -29.67 11.79
CA ASP A 91 0.41 -30.08 10.40
C ASP A 91 0.14 -28.97 9.39
N TYR A 92 -0.52 -27.89 9.79
CA TYR A 92 -0.80 -26.75 8.92
C TYR A 92 -0.73 -25.42 9.67
N THR A 93 -0.06 -24.45 9.05
CA THR A 93 -0.13 -23.05 9.45
C THR A 93 -0.33 -22.13 8.26
N ARG A 94 -0.92 -20.96 8.52
CA ARG A 94 -1.08 -19.90 7.52
C ARG A 94 -0.67 -18.57 8.09
N MET A 95 0.19 -17.85 7.37
CA MET A 95 0.63 -16.50 7.67
C MET A 95 0.16 -15.53 6.59
N ASN A 96 -0.02 -14.26 6.96
CA ASN A 96 -0.41 -13.20 6.04
C ASN A 96 0.59 -12.04 6.15
N TRP A 97 1.20 -11.68 5.01
CA TRP A 97 2.35 -10.79 4.93
C TRP A 97 2.09 -9.60 4.00
N ASN A 98 2.67 -8.46 4.38
CA ASN A 98 2.74 -7.27 3.54
C ASN A 98 4.19 -6.73 3.52
N VAL A 99 4.76 -6.55 2.33
CA VAL A 99 6.10 -6.00 2.09
C VAL A 99 5.95 -4.68 1.35
N ARG A 100 6.53 -3.60 1.88
CA ARG A 100 6.41 -2.24 1.33
C ARG A 100 7.76 -1.56 1.17
N SER A 101 7.88 -0.78 0.11
CA SER A 101 9.04 0.07 -0.19
C SER A 101 8.60 1.25 -1.07
N PRO A 102 9.31 2.38 -1.10
CA PRO A 102 8.92 3.53 -1.91
C PRO A 102 8.77 3.27 -3.40
N THR A 103 9.52 2.33 -3.96
CA THR A 103 9.41 1.94 -5.38
C THR A 103 9.12 0.45 -5.54
N ILE A 104 8.46 0.07 -6.64
CA ILE A 104 8.15 -1.34 -6.92
C ILE A 104 9.43 -2.18 -7.05
N ALA A 105 10.49 -1.65 -7.68
CA ALA A 105 11.76 -2.35 -7.82
C ALA A 105 12.43 -2.66 -6.46
N ARG A 106 12.37 -1.71 -5.52
CA ARG A 106 12.86 -1.92 -4.16
C ARG A 106 11.96 -2.88 -3.39
N ALA A 107 10.64 -2.82 -3.57
CA ALA A 107 9.70 -3.76 -2.97
C ALA A 107 9.93 -5.20 -3.46
N ASP A 108 10.22 -5.40 -4.74
CA ASP A 108 10.57 -6.70 -5.33
C ASP A 108 11.86 -7.26 -4.72
N ALA A 109 12.89 -6.41 -4.57
CA ALA A 109 14.14 -6.80 -3.92
C ALA A 109 13.94 -7.21 -2.45
N LEU A 110 13.13 -6.45 -1.72
CA LEU A 110 12.77 -6.77 -0.33
C LEU A 110 11.90 -8.03 -0.22
N LEU A 111 10.97 -8.23 -1.16
CA LEU A 111 10.14 -9.42 -1.24
C LEU A 111 11.00 -10.67 -1.43
N LYS A 112 12.00 -10.63 -2.31
CA LYS A 112 12.94 -11.74 -2.52
C LYS A 112 13.64 -12.14 -1.20
N ARG A 113 14.14 -11.16 -0.45
CA ARG A 113 14.79 -11.40 0.85
C ARG A 113 13.81 -11.92 1.89
N THR A 114 12.59 -11.39 1.91
CA THR A 114 11.52 -11.85 2.79
C THR A 114 11.16 -13.31 2.50
N LYS A 115 10.96 -13.68 1.23
CA LYS A 115 10.67 -15.06 0.83
C LYS A 115 11.77 -16.04 1.24
N ALA A 116 13.04 -15.66 1.10
CA ALA A 116 14.15 -16.48 1.57
C ALA A 116 14.09 -16.76 3.08
N CYS A 117 13.66 -15.80 3.90
CA CYS A 117 13.44 -16.01 5.34
C CYS A 117 12.32 -17.02 5.62
N LEU A 118 11.24 -16.98 4.84
CA LEU A 118 10.09 -17.88 4.98
C LEU A 118 10.46 -19.31 4.52
N GLU A 119 11.15 -19.41 3.39
CA GLU A 119 11.66 -20.66 2.83
C GLU A 119 12.68 -21.33 3.76
N ALA A 120 13.52 -20.55 4.45
CA ALA A 120 14.42 -21.08 5.47
C ALA A 120 13.67 -21.74 6.64
N GLY A 121 12.51 -21.20 7.04
CA GLY A 121 11.65 -21.82 8.07
C GLY A 121 11.06 -23.16 7.62
N ALA A 122 10.60 -23.24 6.38
CA ALA A 122 10.16 -24.51 5.77
C ALA A 122 11.31 -25.53 5.70
N ALA A 123 12.45 -25.12 5.15
CA ALA A 123 13.62 -25.99 4.98
C ALA A 123 14.14 -26.55 6.32
N ALA A 124 14.22 -25.70 7.37
CA ALA A 124 14.70 -26.11 8.68
C ALA A 124 13.81 -27.16 9.37
N THR A 125 12.52 -27.21 9.00
CA THR A 125 11.52 -28.10 9.62
C THR A 125 11.09 -29.24 8.72
N GLY A 126 11.59 -29.30 7.48
CA GLY A 126 11.15 -30.25 6.47
C GLY A 126 9.71 -30.04 5.97
N CYS A 127 9.08 -28.90 6.30
CA CYS A 127 7.72 -28.59 5.85
C CYS A 127 7.71 -28.11 4.40
N GLU A 128 6.59 -28.35 3.72
CA GLU A 128 6.32 -27.73 2.42
C GLU A 128 5.85 -26.29 2.61
N ILE A 129 6.13 -25.43 1.63
CA ILE A 129 5.72 -24.02 1.61
C ILE A 129 4.90 -23.73 0.35
N ASN A 130 3.77 -23.04 0.51
CA ASN A 130 2.94 -22.56 -0.58
C ASN A 130 2.65 -21.06 -0.44
N TYR A 131 2.64 -20.33 -1.57
CA TYR A 131 2.36 -18.90 -1.61
C TYR A 131 0.99 -18.63 -2.25
N ILE A 132 0.14 -17.87 -1.56
CA ILE A 132 -1.12 -17.36 -2.12
C ILE A 132 -0.95 -15.86 -2.33
N VAL A 133 -0.66 -15.47 -3.56
CA VAL A 133 -0.35 -14.08 -3.92
C VAL A 133 -1.65 -13.28 -4.08
N ALA A 134 -1.69 -12.07 -3.51
CA ALA A 134 -2.73 -11.08 -3.77
C ALA A 134 -2.19 -9.99 -4.73
N PRO A 135 -3.08 -9.17 -5.33
CA PRO A 135 -2.64 -8.09 -6.22
C PRO A 135 -1.58 -7.20 -5.57
N THR A 136 -0.49 -6.97 -6.32
CA THR A 136 0.58 -6.05 -5.94
C THR A 136 0.22 -4.64 -6.35
N TYR A 137 0.42 -3.68 -5.44
CA TYR A 137 0.26 -2.26 -5.74
C TYR A 137 1.63 -1.66 -6.04
N ALA A 138 1.81 -1.10 -7.23
CA ALA A 138 3.00 -0.32 -7.57
C ALA A 138 2.97 1.02 -6.84
N ASN A 139 4.14 1.65 -6.70
CA ASN A 139 4.20 3.02 -6.20
C ASN A 139 3.53 3.98 -7.19
N LEU A 140 2.86 5.01 -6.66
CA LEU A 140 2.12 5.97 -7.47
C LEU A 140 3.07 7.01 -8.07
N ARG A 141 3.08 7.09 -9.41
CA ARG A 141 3.83 8.10 -10.16
C ARG A 141 2.97 9.33 -10.36
N ALA A 142 3.40 10.46 -9.79
CA ALA A 142 2.75 11.74 -10.01
C ALA A 142 3.08 12.27 -11.42
N ASN A 143 2.10 12.84 -12.10
CA ASN A 143 2.28 13.48 -13.39
C ASN A 143 2.20 15.00 -13.20
N ASP A 144 3.33 15.68 -13.27
CA ASP A 144 3.48 17.08 -12.88
C ASP A 144 2.59 18.03 -13.68
N THR A 145 2.48 17.82 -14.99
CA THR A 145 1.63 18.59 -15.90
C THR A 145 0.18 18.46 -15.45
N LEU A 146 -0.34 17.24 -15.31
CA LEU A 146 -1.71 17.02 -14.85
C LEU A 146 -1.94 17.59 -13.44
N CYS A 147 -0.97 17.49 -12.55
CA CYS A 147 -1.08 17.99 -11.19
C CYS A 147 -1.13 19.52 -11.14
N LYS A 148 -0.26 20.21 -11.90
CA LYS A 148 -0.24 21.68 -12.00
C LYS A 148 -1.53 22.20 -12.64
N THR A 149 -1.99 21.57 -13.72
CA THR A 149 -3.27 21.88 -14.36
C THR A 149 -4.44 21.72 -13.38
N TYR A 150 -4.48 20.64 -12.59
CA TYR A 150 -5.51 20.46 -11.57
C TYR A 150 -5.48 21.55 -10.47
N VAL A 151 -4.29 21.97 -10.04
CA VAL A 151 -4.15 23.07 -9.06
C VAL A 151 -4.72 24.38 -9.61
N GLU A 152 -4.44 24.70 -10.87
CA GLU A 152 -5.00 25.88 -11.54
C GLU A 152 -6.53 25.82 -11.64
N ASP A 153 -7.06 24.67 -12.07
CA ASP A 153 -8.51 24.47 -12.25
C ASP A 153 -9.26 24.57 -10.91
N MET A 154 -8.67 24.03 -9.84
CA MET A 154 -9.23 24.12 -8.50
C MET A 154 -9.16 25.54 -7.94
N ALA A 155 -8.09 26.30 -8.23
CA ALA A 155 -8.00 27.71 -7.85
C ALA A 155 -9.10 28.56 -8.52
N ALA A 156 -9.46 28.25 -9.77
CA ALA A 156 -10.53 28.95 -10.50
C ALA A 156 -11.92 28.76 -9.85
N ILE A 157 -12.12 27.71 -9.05
CA ILE A 157 -13.35 27.47 -8.28
C ILE A 157 -13.20 27.80 -6.78
N GLY A 158 -12.13 28.50 -6.40
CA GLY A 158 -11.90 29.00 -5.04
C GLY A 158 -11.28 28.00 -4.08
N GLU A 159 -10.65 26.93 -4.57
CA GLU A 159 -10.02 25.89 -3.76
C GLU A 159 -8.49 26.02 -3.78
N THR A 160 -7.86 25.80 -2.62
CA THR A 160 -6.40 25.80 -2.48
C THR A 160 -5.90 24.37 -2.42
N ILE A 161 -5.19 23.93 -3.46
CA ILE A 161 -4.67 22.56 -3.57
C ILE A 161 -3.15 22.58 -3.45
N LYS A 162 -2.63 21.70 -2.60
CA LYS A 162 -1.20 21.44 -2.49
C LYS A 162 -0.73 20.68 -3.72
N LEU A 163 0.36 21.11 -4.35
CA LEU A 163 0.88 20.42 -5.52
C LEU A 163 1.54 19.09 -5.14
N HIS A 164 2.53 19.10 -4.25
CA HIS A 164 3.22 17.91 -3.77
C HIS A 164 3.33 17.89 -2.24
N GLN A 165 3.39 16.68 -1.70
CA GLN A 165 3.85 16.43 -0.34
C GLN A 165 5.37 16.32 -0.31
N ALA A 166 5.97 16.69 0.82
CA ALA A 166 7.42 16.59 1.01
C ALA A 166 7.89 15.13 1.00
N GLU A 167 7.17 14.26 1.72
CA GLU A 167 7.50 12.84 1.87
C GLU A 167 6.37 11.94 1.35
N PRO A 168 6.68 10.76 0.78
CA PRO A 168 5.69 9.74 0.43
C PRO A 168 4.79 9.36 1.62
N PHE A 169 3.51 9.13 1.35
CA PHE A 169 2.60 8.58 2.35
C PHE A 169 2.79 7.08 2.42
N ASN A 170 2.83 6.53 3.64
CA ASN A 170 2.92 5.09 3.89
C ASN A 170 1.61 4.33 3.60
N ALA A 171 0.89 4.76 2.57
CA ALA A 171 -0.30 4.14 2.01
C ALA A 171 -0.04 3.65 0.58
N SER A 172 -0.98 2.89 0.03
CA SER A 172 -0.83 2.22 -1.26
C SER A 172 -2.19 2.14 -1.97
N THR A 173 -2.20 2.30 -3.29
CA THR A 173 -3.39 2.21 -4.14
C THR A 173 -3.06 1.45 -5.43
N ASP A 174 -4.05 0.75 -5.97
CA ASP A 174 -4.00 0.12 -7.29
C ASP A 174 -3.87 1.13 -8.44
N MET A 175 -4.22 2.41 -8.23
CA MET A 175 -3.93 3.47 -9.21
C MET A 175 -2.43 3.60 -9.48
N GLY A 176 -1.57 3.19 -8.54
CA GLY A 176 -0.13 3.09 -8.79
C GLY A 176 0.16 2.19 -9.99
N ASN A 177 -0.52 1.05 -10.13
CA ASN A 177 -0.34 0.18 -11.30
C ASN A 177 -0.72 0.90 -12.61
N VAL A 178 -1.81 1.67 -12.61
CA VAL A 178 -2.25 2.43 -13.80
C VAL A 178 -1.25 3.53 -14.17
N SER A 179 -0.68 4.23 -13.18
CA SER A 179 0.31 5.29 -13.42
C SER A 179 1.63 4.80 -14.05
N HIS A 180 1.88 3.49 -14.04
CA HIS A 180 3.02 2.88 -14.74
C HIS A 180 2.69 2.49 -16.19
N LEU A 181 1.42 2.52 -16.58
CA LEU A 181 0.97 2.11 -17.92
C LEU A 181 0.56 3.29 -18.81
N VAL A 182 -0.03 4.34 -18.21
CA VAL A 182 -0.51 5.51 -18.94
C VAL A 182 -0.31 6.80 -18.12
N PRO A 183 -0.24 7.98 -18.77
CA PRO A 183 -0.35 9.26 -18.08
C PRO A 183 -1.63 9.27 -17.24
N SER A 184 -1.51 9.64 -15.97
CA SER A 184 -2.64 9.50 -15.05
C SER A 184 -2.59 10.50 -13.90
N PHE A 185 -3.77 10.80 -13.34
CA PHE A 185 -3.92 11.70 -12.20
C PHE A 185 -4.50 10.97 -11.00
N HIS A 186 -3.85 11.16 -9.85
CA HIS A 186 -4.33 10.69 -8.56
C HIS A 186 -4.09 11.73 -7.47
N GLY A 187 -5.16 12.41 -7.08
CA GLY A 187 -5.14 13.40 -6.00
C GLY A 187 -5.71 12.89 -4.67
N ALA A 188 -5.83 13.81 -3.72
CA ALA A 188 -6.60 13.64 -2.51
C ALA A 188 -7.41 14.91 -2.23
N PHE A 189 -8.53 14.77 -1.52
CA PHE A 189 -9.31 15.89 -1.01
C PHE A 189 -9.56 15.71 0.49
N VAL A 190 -9.68 16.81 1.21
CA VAL A 190 -9.87 16.81 2.65
C VAL A 190 -11.35 16.75 2.97
N ILE A 191 -11.73 15.88 3.92
CA ILE A 191 -13.06 15.88 4.52
C ILE A 191 -12.97 16.28 6.00
N PRO A 192 -14.03 16.87 6.59
CA PRO A 192 -14.01 17.26 8.00
C PRO A 192 -13.92 16.03 8.91
N THR A 193 -12.90 15.98 9.77
CA THR A 193 -12.73 14.92 10.78
C THR A 193 -12.17 15.50 12.07
N SER A 194 -12.39 14.83 13.20
CA SER A 194 -11.63 15.12 14.43
C SER A 194 -10.13 14.82 14.22
N PRO A 195 -9.21 15.50 14.94
CA PRO A 195 -7.77 15.30 14.78
C PRO A 195 -7.27 13.87 15.03
N ASP A 196 -7.98 13.08 15.84
CA ASP A 196 -7.67 11.68 16.17
C ASP A 196 -8.18 10.66 15.14
N VAL A 197 -8.88 11.12 14.09
CA VAL A 197 -9.59 10.25 13.14
C VAL A 197 -8.82 10.15 11.83
N ALA A 198 -8.20 9.00 11.60
CA ALA A 198 -7.49 8.66 10.36
C ALA A 198 -8.30 7.69 9.48
N GLY A 199 -7.87 7.53 8.23
CA GLY A 199 -8.36 6.45 7.35
C GLY A 199 -8.32 5.07 8.03
N HIS A 200 -9.26 4.20 7.65
CA HIS A 200 -9.51 2.89 8.28
C HIS A 200 -10.03 2.93 9.73
N ASN A 201 -10.54 4.07 10.19
CA ASN A 201 -11.26 4.20 11.46
C ASN A 201 -12.79 4.25 11.21
N PRO A 202 -13.64 3.56 11.99
CA PRO A 202 -15.10 3.69 11.88
C PRO A 202 -15.60 5.14 11.98
N LYS A 203 -14.95 5.99 12.77
CA LYS A 203 -15.25 7.42 12.84
C LYS A 203 -14.95 8.15 11.53
N PHE A 204 -13.96 7.71 10.76
CA PHE A 204 -13.68 8.25 9.43
C PHE A 204 -14.78 7.86 8.45
N ALA A 205 -15.29 6.62 8.53
CA ALA A 205 -16.42 6.19 7.72
C ALA A 205 -17.68 7.03 8.02
N ALA A 206 -17.95 7.32 9.30
CA ALA A 206 -19.04 8.21 9.68
C ALA A 206 -18.83 9.64 9.14
N ALA A 207 -17.62 10.19 9.23
CA ALA A 207 -17.29 11.50 8.69
C ALA A 207 -17.41 11.56 7.16
N ALA A 208 -17.04 10.50 6.45
CA ALA A 208 -17.16 10.41 4.99
C ALA A 208 -18.62 10.33 4.51
N ALA A 209 -19.56 10.06 5.41
CA ALA A 209 -20.99 9.97 5.12
C ALA A 209 -21.76 11.29 5.31
N THR A 210 -21.08 12.39 5.67
CA THR A 210 -21.75 13.68 5.90
C THR A 210 -21.92 14.50 4.61
N ASP A 211 -22.84 15.47 4.64
CA ASP A 211 -23.10 16.38 3.53
C ASP A 211 -21.87 17.26 3.22
N GLU A 212 -21.08 17.62 4.24
CA GLU A 212 -19.86 18.40 4.05
C GLU A 212 -18.78 17.59 3.32
N ALA A 213 -18.61 16.30 3.68
CA ALA A 213 -17.71 15.40 2.99
C ALA A 213 -18.17 15.17 1.53
N HIS A 214 -19.48 15.06 1.31
CA HIS A 214 -20.05 14.97 -0.03
C HIS A 214 -19.79 16.25 -0.83
N ALA A 215 -19.99 17.43 -0.24
CA ALA A 215 -19.71 18.71 -0.89
C ALA A 215 -18.22 18.85 -1.28
N ALA A 216 -17.30 18.40 -0.43
CA ALA A 216 -15.87 18.34 -0.75
C ALA A 216 -15.59 17.38 -1.92
N ALA A 217 -16.24 16.21 -1.94
CA ALA A 217 -16.13 15.26 -3.05
C ALA A 217 -16.64 15.85 -4.37
N ILE A 218 -17.76 16.61 -4.35
CA ILE A 218 -18.30 17.29 -5.54
C ILE A 218 -17.32 18.34 -6.07
N LYS A 219 -16.66 19.10 -5.21
CA LYS A 219 -15.63 20.08 -5.63
C LYS A 219 -14.43 19.39 -6.29
N CYS A 220 -13.93 18.31 -5.68
CA CYS A 220 -12.86 17.49 -6.28
C CYS A 220 -13.29 16.90 -7.63
N ALA A 221 -14.53 16.40 -7.74
CA ALA A 221 -15.07 15.87 -8.99
C ALA A 221 -15.14 16.92 -10.09
N LYS A 222 -15.54 18.16 -9.77
CA LYS A 222 -15.51 19.29 -10.71
C LYS A 222 -14.09 19.56 -11.22
N GLY A 223 -13.10 19.65 -10.33
CA GLY A 223 -11.70 19.83 -10.73
C GLY A 223 -11.18 18.71 -11.63
N MET A 224 -11.51 17.44 -11.32
CA MET A 224 -11.12 16.32 -12.18
C MET A 224 -11.81 16.37 -13.56
N ALA A 225 -13.06 16.83 -13.62
CA ALA A 225 -13.76 17.02 -14.89
C ALA A 225 -13.16 18.16 -15.72
N MET A 226 -12.80 19.28 -15.09
CA MET A 226 -12.10 20.40 -15.73
C MET A 226 -10.74 19.95 -16.29
N LEU A 227 -9.95 19.24 -15.49
CA LEU A 227 -8.67 18.65 -15.92
C LEU A 227 -8.86 17.75 -17.14
N ALA A 228 -9.86 16.86 -17.10
CA ALA A 228 -10.14 15.95 -18.20
C ALA A 228 -10.49 16.71 -19.50
N ILE A 229 -11.29 17.78 -19.40
CA ILE A 229 -11.58 18.65 -20.55
C ILE A 229 -10.29 19.30 -21.07
N ARG A 230 -9.44 19.86 -20.19
CA ARG A 230 -8.18 20.48 -20.58
C ARG A 230 -7.26 19.49 -21.31
N VAL A 231 -7.13 18.26 -20.83
CA VAL A 231 -6.35 17.21 -21.52
C VAL A 231 -6.92 16.89 -22.90
N LEU A 232 -8.25 16.93 -23.08
CA LEU A 232 -8.90 16.61 -24.36
C LEU A 232 -8.87 17.76 -25.36
N THR A 233 -8.77 19.01 -24.91
CA THR A 233 -8.91 20.20 -25.77
C THR A 233 -7.62 21.01 -25.94
N ASP A 234 -6.59 20.73 -25.14
CA ASP A 234 -5.30 21.43 -25.17
C ASP A 234 -4.15 20.44 -25.43
N ASP A 235 -3.65 20.46 -26.66
CA ASP A 235 -2.57 19.59 -27.11
C ASP A 235 -1.27 19.78 -26.31
N ALA A 236 -1.01 20.99 -25.79
CA ALA A 236 0.19 21.24 -25.00
C ALA A 236 0.12 20.52 -23.65
N ILE A 237 -1.06 20.49 -23.01
CA ILE A 237 -1.29 19.76 -21.76
C ILE A 237 -1.18 18.25 -22.00
N ALA A 238 -1.80 17.74 -23.07
CA ALA A 238 -1.72 16.32 -23.41
C ALA A 238 -0.27 15.87 -23.69
N GLN A 239 0.49 16.67 -24.45
CA GLN A 239 1.90 16.39 -24.73
C GLN A 239 2.77 16.51 -23.48
N GLY A 240 2.54 17.50 -22.62
CA GLY A 240 3.24 17.62 -21.33
C GLY A 240 2.99 16.42 -20.42
N ALA A 241 1.73 15.98 -20.30
CA ALA A 241 1.39 14.78 -19.54
C ALA A 241 2.08 13.53 -20.11
N LYS A 242 2.19 13.42 -21.43
CA LYS A 242 2.93 12.32 -22.07
C LYS A 242 4.43 12.40 -21.79
N ALA A 243 5.02 13.60 -21.90
CA ALA A 243 6.43 13.83 -21.62
C ALA A 243 6.78 13.45 -20.16
N ASP A 244 5.99 13.89 -19.18
CA ASP A 244 6.17 13.54 -17.78
C ASP A 244 6.09 12.03 -17.54
N PHE A 245 5.18 11.34 -18.23
CA PHE A 245 5.04 9.88 -18.14
C PHE A 245 6.24 9.13 -18.72
N ASP A 246 6.86 9.67 -19.77
CA ASP A 246 8.03 9.05 -20.42
C ASP A 246 9.32 9.26 -19.62
N VAL A 247 9.32 10.15 -18.62
CA VAL A 247 10.42 10.27 -17.64
C VAL A 247 10.44 9.03 -16.73
N PRO A 248 11.55 8.28 -16.67
CA PRO A 248 11.67 7.14 -15.77
C PRO A 248 11.46 7.54 -14.31
N ASP A 249 10.82 6.67 -13.54
CA ASP A 249 10.67 6.86 -12.10
C ASP A 249 12.04 6.91 -11.42
N GLU A 250 12.20 7.79 -10.42
CA GLU A 250 13.43 7.86 -9.64
C GLU A 250 13.65 6.51 -8.94
N LYS A 251 14.83 5.89 -9.14
CA LYS A 251 15.14 4.54 -8.67
C LYS A 251 15.32 4.45 -7.15
#